data_AF-K9SK05-F1
#
_entry.id   AF-K9SK05-F1
#
_cell.length_a   1.000
_cell.length_b   1.000
_cell.length_c   1.000
_cell.angle_alpha   90.00
_cell.angle_beta   90.00
_cell.angle_gamma   90.00
#
_symmetry.space_group_name_H-M   'P 1'
#
loop_
_entity.id
_entity.type
_entity.pdbx_description
1 polymer ?
#
loop_
_entity_poly.entity_id
_entity_poly.type
_entity_poly.pdbx_seq_one_letter_code
_entity_poly.pdbx_strand_id
1 'polypeptide(L)'
;MAKSKQPPVLTGQSLLKKVEELKHLSKEEKAKACGYSTITRNGQSRVNLMKFYNALMEADGTISLDNKGTGKGGRSASYKVSVQRNGNLLIGSAYTQQMGLKPGDELRIKLGRKHIHLHQIGADGEDDEEFDEN
;
A
#
# COMPACT_ATOMS: atom_id res chain seq x y z
N MET A 1 9.86 -6.97 -31.70
CA MET A 1 8.55 -6.75 -31.03
C MET A 1 8.66 -5.44 -30.23
N ALA A 2 8.12 -4.34 -30.75
CA ALA A 2 8.23 -3.02 -30.12
C ALA A 2 7.47 -3.02 -28.78
N LYS A 3 8.17 -2.72 -27.68
CA LYS A 3 7.54 -2.48 -26.37
C LYS A 3 6.59 -1.29 -26.55
N SER A 4 5.28 -1.51 -26.51
CA SER A 4 4.29 -0.43 -26.61
C SER A 4 4.43 0.47 -25.38
N LYS A 5 5.10 1.60 -25.59
CA LYS A 5 5.36 2.61 -24.56
C LYS A 5 4.01 3.17 -24.13
N GLN A 6 3.61 2.91 -22.88
CA GLN A 6 2.39 3.52 -22.32
C GLN A 6 2.54 5.04 -22.35
N PRO A 7 1.50 5.80 -22.73
CA PRO A 7 1.53 7.24 -22.63
C PRO A 7 1.71 7.65 -21.16
N PRO A 8 2.44 8.75 -20.89
CA PRO A 8 2.57 9.25 -19.52
C PRO A 8 1.19 9.58 -18.94
N VAL A 9 1.01 9.33 -17.65
CA VAL A 9 -0.25 9.62 -16.95
C VAL A 9 -0.45 11.14 -16.90
N LEU A 10 -1.52 11.62 -17.53
CA LEU A 10 -1.87 13.04 -17.53
C LEU A 10 -2.71 13.39 -16.30
N THR A 11 -2.42 14.51 -15.64
CA THR A 11 -3.16 15.00 -14.45
C THR A 11 -3.45 16.49 -14.56
N GLY A 12 -4.40 16.99 -13.76
CA GLY A 12 -4.75 18.42 -13.69
C GLY A 12 -5.23 18.98 -15.04
N GLN A 13 -4.84 20.22 -15.34
CA GLN A 13 -5.26 20.90 -16.59
C GLN A 13 -4.84 20.16 -17.87
N SER A 14 -3.71 19.43 -17.84
CA SER A 14 -3.25 18.65 -18.99
C SER A 14 -4.20 17.50 -19.35
N LEU A 15 -4.81 16.90 -18.32
CA LEU A 15 -5.82 15.86 -18.47
C LEU A 15 -7.12 16.42 -19.08
N LEU A 16 -7.60 17.56 -18.56
CA LEU A 16 -8.84 18.18 -19.04
C LEU A 16 -8.75 18.56 -20.53
N LYS A 17 -7.66 19.22 -20.92
CA LYS A 17 -7.41 19.57 -22.34
C LYS A 17 -7.40 18.33 -23.22
N LYS A 18 -6.74 17.26 -22.79
CA LYS A 18 -6.64 16.04 -23.60
C LYS A 18 -7.97 15.31 -23.73
N VAL A 19 -8.77 15.26 -22.66
CA VAL A 19 -10.11 14.66 -22.69
C VAL A 19 -11.05 15.46 -23.58
N GLU A 20 -10.88 16.78 -23.63
CA GLU A 20 -11.62 17.67 -24.52
C GLU A 20 -11.29 17.43 -26.00
N GLU A 21 -10.00 17.26 -26.36
CA GLU A 21 -9.59 16.87 -27.72
C GLU A 21 -10.17 15.50 -28.14
N LEU A 22 -10.31 14.59 -27.19
CA LEU A 22 -10.74 13.22 -27.43
C LEU A 22 -12.24 13.01 -27.25
N LYS A 23 -13.07 14.07 -27.25
CA LYS A 23 -14.53 13.99 -26.99
C LYS A 23 -15.27 12.91 -27.80
N HIS A 24 -14.83 12.65 -29.02
CA HIS A 24 -15.39 11.66 -29.96
C HIS A 24 -15.14 10.19 -29.55
N LEU A 25 -14.17 9.92 -28.67
CA LEU A 25 -13.83 8.57 -28.22
C LEU A 25 -14.66 8.11 -27.03
N SER A 26 -14.71 6.79 -26.86
CA SER A 26 -15.30 6.16 -25.68
C SER A 26 -14.52 6.50 -24.41
N LYS A 27 -15.15 6.31 -23.24
CA LYS A 27 -14.53 6.61 -21.94
C LYS A 27 -13.27 5.77 -21.70
N GLU A 28 -13.25 4.53 -22.18
CA GLU A 28 -12.12 3.61 -22.05
C GLU A 28 -10.94 4.02 -22.92
N GLU A 29 -11.21 4.45 -24.16
CA GLU A 29 -10.19 4.95 -25.08
C GLU A 29 -9.58 6.27 -24.60
N LYS A 30 -10.41 7.18 -24.06
CA LYS A 30 -9.95 8.41 -23.38
C LYS A 30 -8.99 8.08 -22.24
N ALA A 31 -9.38 7.18 -21.35
CA ALA A 31 -8.55 6.77 -20.22
C ALA A 31 -7.23 6.13 -20.67
N LYS A 32 -7.27 5.28 -21.70
CA LYS A 32 -6.07 4.67 -22.30
C LYS A 32 -5.13 5.71 -22.92
N ALA A 33 -5.67 6.67 -23.66
CA ALA A 33 -4.90 7.76 -24.27
C ALA A 33 -4.28 8.71 -23.23
N CYS A 34 -4.92 8.87 -22.07
CA CYS A 34 -4.43 9.69 -20.97
C CYS A 34 -3.49 8.95 -19.99
N GLY A 35 -3.10 7.71 -20.29
CA GLY A 35 -2.14 6.93 -19.49
C GLY A 35 -2.74 6.11 -18.34
N TYR A 36 -4.08 6.01 -18.24
CA TYR A 36 -4.78 5.23 -17.21
C TYR A 36 -4.98 3.77 -17.61
N SER A 37 -3.99 3.18 -18.26
CA SER A 37 -3.96 1.76 -18.60
C SER A 37 -2.68 1.09 -18.12
N THR A 38 -2.78 -0.21 -17.91
CA THR A 38 -1.64 -1.07 -17.58
C THR A 38 -1.55 -2.20 -18.59
N ILE A 39 -0.34 -2.47 -19.08
CA ILE A 39 -0.08 -3.64 -19.91
C ILE A 39 0.28 -4.79 -18.98
N THR A 40 -0.50 -5.86 -19.05
CA THR A 40 -0.19 -7.10 -18.34
C THR A 40 0.95 -7.84 -19.05
N ARG A 41 1.60 -8.78 -18.35
CA ARG A 41 2.66 -9.63 -18.93
C ARG A 41 2.22 -10.39 -20.19
N ASN A 42 0.92 -10.64 -20.33
CA ASN A 42 0.31 -11.32 -21.47
C ASN A 42 -0.03 -10.37 -22.63
N GLY A 43 0.37 -9.09 -22.56
CA GLY A 43 0.07 -8.08 -23.59
C GLY A 43 -1.35 -7.52 -23.54
N GLN A 44 -2.19 -7.99 -22.62
CA GLN A 44 -3.56 -7.49 -22.48
C GLN A 44 -3.55 -6.13 -21.76
N SER A 45 -4.19 -5.13 -22.38
CA SER A 45 -4.35 -3.78 -21.84
C SER A 45 -5.54 -3.73 -20.88
N ARG A 46 -5.30 -3.35 -19.62
CA ARG A 46 -6.36 -3.13 -18.62
C ARG A 46 -6.44 -1.65 -18.26
N VAL A 47 -7.63 -1.07 -18.43
CA VAL A 47 -7.90 0.34 -18.12
C VAL A 47 -8.35 0.47 -16.67
N ASN A 48 -7.83 1.45 -15.95
CA ASN A 48 -8.28 1.81 -14.61
C ASN A 48 -9.17 3.05 -14.68
N LEU A 49 -10.46 2.83 -14.96
CA LEU A 49 -11.46 3.90 -15.07
C LEU A 49 -11.65 4.66 -13.76
N MET A 50 -11.60 3.98 -12.61
CA MET A 50 -11.70 4.64 -11.29
C MET A 50 -10.60 5.69 -11.11
N LYS A 51 -9.35 5.33 -11.41
CA LYS A 51 -8.21 6.25 -11.30
C LYS A 51 -8.34 7.43 -12.27
N PHE A 52 -8.86 7.18 -13.49
CA PHE A 52 -9.11 8.23 -14.48
C PHE A 52 -10.18 9.22 -14.01
N TYR A 53 -11.32 8.74 -13.51
CA TYR A 53 -12.38 9.63 -13.02
C TYR A 53 -11.96 10.41 -11.79
N ASN A 54 -11.25 9.79 -10.85
CA ASN A 54 -10.72 10.50 -9.68
C ASN A 54 -9.80 11.65 -10.11
N ALA A 55 -8.92 11.42 -11.09
CA ALA A 55 -8.04 12.45 -11.61
C ALA A 55 -8.79 13.56 -12.38
N LEU A 56 -9.92 13.24 -13.03
CA LEU A 56 -10.78 14.26 -13.64
C LEU A 56 -11.49 15.11 -12.59
N MET A 57 -12.03 14.50 -11.55
CA MET A 57 -12.70 15.21 -10.45
C MET A 57 -11.72 16.08 -9.66
N GLU A 58 -10.48 15.62 -9.50
CA GLU A 58 -9.39 16.39 -8.91
C GLU A 58 -8.97 17.56 -9.81
N ALA A 59 -8.85 17.32 -11.12
CA ALA A 59 -8.50 18.37 -12.08
C ALA A 59 -9.56 19.46 -12.22
N ASP A 60 -10.83 19.10 -12.09
CA ASP A 60 -11.99 20.01 -12.09
C ASP A 60 -12.15 20.76 -10.76
N GLY A 61 -11.36 20.41 -9.73
CA GLY A 61 -11.39 21.06 -8.42
C GLY A 61 -12.59 20.66 -7.55
N THR A 62 -13.42 19.73 -8.02
CA THR A 62 -14.62 19.27 -7.30
C THR A 62 -14.28 18.39 -6.10
N ILE A 63 -13.14 17.69 -6.11
CA ILE A 63 -12.70 16.86 -4.99
C ILE A 63 -11.19 17.00 -4.78
N SER A 64 -10.76 17.38 -3.57
CA SER A 64 -9.36 17.27 -3.15
C SER A 64 -9.13 15.88 -2.55
N LEU A 65 -8.76 14.92 -3.39
CA LEU A 65 -8.33 13.61 -2.92
C LEU A 65 -6.88 13.73 -2.46
N ASP A 66 -6.67 13.89 -1.15
CA ASP A 66 -5.33 13.76 -0.56
C ASP A 66 -4.66 12.50 -1.11
N ASN A 67 -3.62 12.68 -1.91
CA ASN A 67 -2.97 11.64 -2.71
C ASN A 67 -2.17 10.63 -1.87
N LYS A 68 -2.49 10.48 -0.57
CA LYS A 68 -1.92 9.53 0.39
C LYS A 68 -2.37 8.08 0.18
N GLY A 69 -2.71 7.69 -1.05
CA GLY A 69 -3.30 6.37 -1.34
C GLY A 69 -2.68 5.60 -2.51
N THR A 70 -1.59 6.07 -3.13
CA THR A 70 -0.99 5.39 -4.30
C THR A 70 -0.02 4.26 -3.98
N GLY A 71 0.29 4.02 -2.71
CA GLY A 71 0.86 2.74 -2.28
C GLY A 71 -0.26 1.75 -2.09
N LYS A 72 -0.12 0.52 -2.59
CA LYS A 72 -0.97 -0.65 -2.24
C LYS A 72 -1.49 -0.47 -0.81
N GLY A 73 -2.77 -0.10 -0.66
CA GLY A 73 -3.41 0.04 0.64
C GLY A 73 -3.42 -1.33 1.29
N GLY A 74 -2.34 -1.64 2.02
CA GLY A 74 -2.24 -2.84 2.81
C GLY A 74 -3.39 -2.87 3.80
N ARG A 75 -3.76 -4.07 4.24
CA ARG A 75 -4.67 -4.19 5.37
C ARG A 75 -4.09 -3.41 6.54
N SER A 76 -4.89 -2.53 7.13
CA SER A 76 -4.53 -1.90 8.40
C SER A 76 -4.30 -2.98 9.45
N ALA A 77 -3.37 -2.73 10.37
CA ALA A 77 -3.10 -3.64 11.46
C ALA A 77 -4.36 -3.77 12.34
N SER A 78 -4.94 -4.97 12.42
CA SER A 78 -6.13 -5.24 13.24
C SER A 78 -5.81 -5.45 14.72
N TYR A 79 -4.53 -5.34 15.10
CA TYR A 79 -3.97 -5.69 16.43
C TYR A 79 -4.47 -7.04 16.98
N LYS A 80 -4.80 -7.98 16.09
CA LYS A 80 -5.31 -9.32 16.39
C LYS A 80 -4.74 -10.31 15.39
N VAL A 81 -4.26 -11.43 15.89
CA VAL A 81 -3.75 -12.57 15.10
C VAL A 81 -4.30 -13.86 15.70
N SER A 82 -4.60 -14.84 14.85
CA SER A 82 -5.00 -16.18 15.27
C SER A 82 -3.85 -17.16 15.08
N VAL A 83 -3.77 -18.14 15.98
CA VAL A 83 -2.81 -19.26 15.86
C VAL A 83 -3.11 -20.03 14.58
N GLN A 84 -2.08 -20.27 13.78
CA GLN A 84 -2.21 -21.02 12.52
C GLN A 84 -2.42 -22.51 12.79
N ARG A 85 -2.87 -23.27 11.79
CA ARG A 85 -3.12 -24.72 11.92
C ARG A 85 -1.88 -25.52 12.32
N ASN A 86 -0.68 -25.02 12.01
CA ASN A 86 0.60 -25.62 12.37
C ASN A 86 1.07 -25.22 13.79
N GLY A 87 0.28 -24.45 14.55
CA GLY A 87 0.63 -23.98 15.88
C GLY A 87 1.45 -22.68 15.93
N ASN A 88 1.84 -22.13 14.78
CA ASN A 88 2.67 -20.92 14.76
C ASN A 88 1.85 -19.63 14.90
N LEU A 89 2.46 -18.62 15.52
CA LEU A 89 1.98 -17.25 15.56
C LEU A 89 2.86 -16.39 14.65
N LEU A 90 2.25 -15.69 13.69
CA LEU A 90 2.98 -14.83 12.74
C LEU A 90 2.69 -13.36 13.03
N ILE A 91 3.75 -12.58 13.25
CA ILE A 91 3.65 -11.13 13.40
C ILE A 91 3.75 -10.49 12.01
N GLY A 92 2.72 -9.73 11.62
CA GLY A 92 2.70 -9.02 10.34
C GLY A 92 3.70 -7.87 10.30
N SER A 93 4.17 -7.52 9.10
CA SER A 93 5.17 -6.46 8.91
C SER A 93 4.71 -5.07 9.35
N ALA A 94 3.40 -4.84 9.45
CA ALA A 94 2.87 -3.57 9.96
C ALA A 94 3.30 -3.30 11.40
N TYR A 95 3.38 -4.33 12.25
CA TYR A 95 3.80 -4.18 13.64
C TYR A 95 5.31 -3.98 13.74
N THR A 96 6.09 -4.78 13.02
CA THR A 96 7.56 -4.68 13.06
C THR A 96 8.04 -3.35 12.48
N GLN A 97 7.37 -2.82 11.44
CA GLN A 97 7.66 -1.48 10.91
C GLN A 97 7.29 -0.37 11.89
N GLN A 98 6.14 -0.47 12.58
CA GLN A 98 5.77 0.49 13.62
C GLN A 98 6.76 0.49 14.80
N MET A 99 7.32 -0.67 15.12
CA MET A 99 8.38 -0.81 16.13
C MET A 99 9.77 -0.43 15.60
N GLY A 100 9.92 -0.12 14.31
CA GLY A 100 11.22 0.24 13.71
C GLY A 100 12.21 -0.94 13.59
N LEU A 101 11.74 -2.18 13.71
CA LEU A 101 12.57 -3.38 13.64
C LEU A 101 13.11 -3.57 12.21
N LYS A 102 14.39 -3.94 12.13
CA LYS A 102 15.12 -4.22 10.90
C LYS A 102 15.37 -5.71 10.72
N PRO A 103 15.56 -6.19 9.48
CA PRO A 103 16.02 -7.55 9.25
C PRO A 103 17.34 -7.79 9.97
N GLY A 104 17.40 -8.82 10.82
CA GLY A 104 18.57 -9.12 11.66
C GLY A 104 18.39 -8.76 13.13
N ASP A 105 17.37 -7.97 13.48
CA ASP A 105 17.05 -7.70 14.88
C ASP A 105 16.55 -8.98 15.57
N GLU A 106 17.09 -9.25 16.76
CA GLU A 106 16.70 -10.40 17.57
C GLU A 106 15.79 -9.97 18.71
N LEU A 107 14.81 -10.82 19.04
CA LEU A 107 13.93 -10.63 20.18
C LEU A 107 13.99 -11.83 21.11
N ARG A 108 14.14 -11.56 22.41
CA ARG A 108 14.01 -12.55 23.47
C ARG A 108 12.55 -12.80 23.75
N ILE A 109 12.17 -14.07 23.78
CA ILE A 109 10.82 -14.51 24.14
C ILE A 109 10.78 -14.82 25.64
N LYS A 110 9.95 -14.10 26.39
CA LYS A 110 9.57 -14.46 27.77
C LYS A 110 8.12 -14.96 27.75
N LEU A 111 7.89 -16.13 28.35
CA LEU A 111 6.56 -16.72 28.47
C LEU A 111 6.00 -16.39 29.86
N GLY A 112 4.81 -15.78 29.90
CA GLY A 112 4.00 -15.70 31.10
C GLY A 112 2.79 -16.64 31.03
N ARG A 113 1.96 -16.65 32.08
CA ARG A 113 0.83 -17.58 32.21
C ARG A 113 -0.21 -17.46 31.08
N LYS A 114 -0.42 -16.25 30.53
CA LYS A 114 -1.38 -15.97 29.45
C LYS A 114 -0.85 -15.05 28.35
N HIS A 115 0.42 -14.68 28.40
CA HIS A 115 1.01 -13.70 27.50
C HIS A 115 2.40 -14.15 27.05
N ILE A 116 2.78 -13.71 25.85
CA ILE A 116 4.15 -13.83 25.33
C ILE A 116 4.70 -12.42 25.28
N HIS A 117 5.86 -12.20 25.90
CA HIS A 117 6.56 -10.92 25.86
C HIS A 117 7.77 -11.06 24.93
N LEU A 118 7.91 -10.08 24.03
CA LEU A 118 9.02 -10.01 23.08
C LEU A 118 9.84 -8.77 23.43
N HIS A 119 11.09 -8.98 23.83
CA HIS A 119 12.01 -7.91 24.17
C HIS A 119 13.13 -7.87 23.12
N GLN A 120 13.37 -6.72 22.50
CA GLN A 120 14.48 -6.57 21.57
C GLN A 120 15.81 -6.76 22.31
N ILE A 121 16.69 -7.56 21.74
CA ILE A 121 18.02 -7.81 22.30
C ILE A 121 18.99 -6.79 21.70
N GLY A 122 19.79 -6.15 22.54
CA GLY A 122 20.90 -5.29 22.09
C GLY A 122 20.48 -3.90 21.60
N ALA A 123 19.26 -3.45 21.88
CA ALA A 123 18.93 -2.03 21.87
C ALA A 123 19.45 -1.43 23.18
N ASP A 124 20.59 -0.79 23.09
CA ASP A 124 21.28 0.07 24.06
C ASP A 124 20.53 0.36 25.39
N GLY A 125 20.98 -0.29 26.47
CA GLY A 125 20.70 0.13 27.85
C GLY A 125 19.64 -0.69 28.59
N GLU A 126 20.10 -1.37 29.64
CA GLU A 126 19.39 -1.78 30.85
C GLU A 126 17.90 -1.41 30.95
N ASP A 127 17.05 -2.44 31.09
CA ASP A 127 15.93 -2.44 32.02
C ASP A 127 15.63 -3.90 32.36
N ASP A 128 16.42 -4.43 33.31
CA ASP A 128 15.96 -5.46 34.22
C ASP A 128 14.90 -4.83 35.14
N GLU A 129 13.73 -4.46 34.61
CA GLU A 129 12.56 -4.27 35.45
C GLU A 129 12.02 -5.66 35.80
N GLU A 130 12.45 -6.13 36.98
CA GLU A 130 11.71 -7.06 37.83
C GLU A 130 10.24 -6.62 37.89
N PHE A 131 9.36 -7.30 37.16
CA PHE A 131 7.94 -7.28 37.47
C PHE A 131 7.67 -8.41 38.45
N ASP A 132 7.64 -7.98 39.70
CA ASP A 132 7.26 -8.70 40.90
C ASP A 132 5.82 -9.28 40.81
N GLU A 133 5.58 -10.29 41.65
CA GLU A 133 4.45 -11.22 41.65
C GLU A 133 3.02 -10.60 41.57
N ASN A 134 2.14 -11.28 40.81
CA ASN A 134 0.81 -11.72 41.28
C ASN A 134 0.15 -12.75 40.33
#